data_AF-A0A8T4WY63-F1
#
_entry.id   AF-A0A8T4WY63-F1
#
_cell.length_a   1.000
_cell.length_b   1.000
_cell.length_c   1.000
_cell.angle_alpha   90.00
_cell.angle_beta   90.00
_cell.angle_gamma   90.00
#
_symmetry.space_group_name_H-M   'P 1'
#
loop_
_entity.id
_entity.type
_entity.pdbx_description
1 polymer ?
#
loop_
_entity_poly.entity_id
_entity_poly.type
_entity_poly.pdbx_seq_one_letter_code
_entity_poly.pdbx_strand_id
1 'polypeptide(L)'
;MEKYDPKHATFLDSDDKRERKEPEEIISFLDLKKDDTVLDLGAGTGFLTFSLAEELTEGEVYAVDIREEMIKKLEEKCGEKG
;
A
#
# COMPACT_ATOMS: atom_id res chain seq x y z
N MET A 1 -10.26 14.73 16.57
CA MET A 1 -9.68 13.88 15.51
C MET A 1 -8.17 13.93 15.70
N GLU A 2 -7.64 12.90 16.36
CA GLU A 2 -6.22 12.81 16.73
C GLU A 2 -5.41 12.53 15.47
N LYS A 3 -4.43 13.38 15.17
CA LYS A 3 -3.59 13.27 13.96
C LYS A 3 -2.51 12.20 14.19
N TYR A 4 -2.42 11.23 13.30
CA TYR A 4 -1.41 10.17 13.28
C TYR A 4 0.02 10.76 13.22
N ASP A 5 0.90 10.36 14.15
CA ASP A 5 2.29 10.84 14.25
C ASP A 5 3.20 10.10 13.22
N PRO A 6 3.94 10.83 12.35
CA PRO A 6 4.92 10.31 11.38
C PRO A 6 5.91 9.27 11.91
N LYS A 7 6.21 9.31 13.21
CA LYS A 7 7.13 8.35 13.88
C LYS A 7 6.62 6.91 13.86
N HIS A 8 5.34 6.70 13.55
CA HIS A 8 4.74 5.38 13.35
C HIS A 8 4.77 4.91 11.88
N ALA A 9 5.32 5.69 10.95
CA ALA A 9 5.56 5.18 9.59
C ALA A 9 6.53 3.99 9.61
N THR A 10 7.57 4.04 10.46
CA THR A 10 8.43 2.89 10.74
C THR A 10 7.70 1.75 11.43
N PHE A 11 6.58 1.98 12.12
CA PHE A 11 5.74 0.93 12.72
C PHE A 11 4.95 0.12 11.67
N LEU A 12 4.76 0.66 10.46
CA LEU A 12 4.25 -0.13 9.33
C LEU A 12 5.32 -1.09 8.79
N ASP A 13 6.58 -0.66 8.75
CA ASP A 13 7.73 -1.49 8.35
C ASP A 13 8.33 -2.31 9.52
N SER A 14 7.82 -2.16 10.75
CA SER A 14 8.31 -2.88 11.93
C SER A 14 7.71 -4.28 11.97
N ASP A 15 8.55 -5.28 12.28
CA ASP A 15 8.23 -6.70 12.49
C ASP A 15 7.21 -7.01 13.62
N ASP A 16 6.31 -6.09 13.99
CA ASP A 16 5.15 -6.41 14.83
C ASP A 16 4.06 -7.08 13.98
N LYS A 17 4.45 -8.23 13.40
CA LYS A 17 3.69 -9.15 12.55
C LYS A 17 2.54 -9.85 13.28
N ARG A 18 2.30 -9.55 14.55
CA ARG A 18 1.51 -10.41 15.42
C ARG A 18 0.01 -10.40 15.14
N GLU A 19 -0.51 -9.44 14.38
CA GLU A 19 -1.96 -9.37 14.05
C GLU A 19 -2.30 -8.85 12.64
N ARG A 20 -1.31 -8.52 11.80
CA ARG A 20 -1.58 -8.05 10.43
C ARG A 20 -1.75 -9.25 9.49
N LYS A 21 -2.85 -9.27 8.73
CA LYS A 21 -3.00 -10.18 7.60
C LYS A 21 -1.97 -9.83 6.53
N GLU A 22 -1.44 -10.85 5.87
CA GLU A 22 -0.57 -10.66 4.71
C GLU A 22 -1.35 -9.94 3.59
N PRO A 23 -0.72 -9.04 2.82
CA PRO A 23 -1.39 -8.31 1.72
C PRO A 23 -2.12 -9.24 0.75
N GLU A 24 -1.53 -10.38 0.42
CA GLU A 24 -2.09 -11.36 -0.52
C GLU A 24 -3.36 -11.99 0.05
N GLU A 25 -3.42 -12.22 1.37
CA GLU A 25 -4.63 -12.72 2.02
C GLU A 25 -5.76 -11.68 1.93
N ILE A 26 -5.46 -10.40 2.16
CA ILE A 26 -6.44 -9.32 2.06
C ILE A 26 -6.97 -9.22 0.62
N ILE A 27 -6.08 -9.23 -0.36
CA ILE A 27 -6.43 -9.13 -1.79
C ILE A 27 -7.26 -10.33 -2.23
N SER A 28 -6.99 -11.54 -1.72
CA SER A 28 -7.76 -12.75 -2.06
C SER A 28 -9.25 -12.70 -1.69
N PHE A 29 -9.65 -11.82 -0.77
CA PHE A 29 -11.06 -11.60 -0.43
C PHE A 29 -11.78 -10.65 -1.39
N LEU A 30 -11.04 -9.95 -2.26
CA LEU A 30 -11.56 -9.03 -3.24
C LEU A 30 -11.78 -9.78 -4.57
N ASP A 31 -12.92 -9.53 -5.22
CA ASP A 31 -13.22 -10.07 -6.55
C ASP A 31 -12.62 -9.15 -7.63
N LEU A 32 -11.29 -9.06 -7.64
CA LEU A 32 -10.55 -8.21 -8.58
C LEU A 32 -10.34 -8.92 -9.91
N LYS A 33 -10.49 -8.17 -11.00
CA LYS A 33 -10.06 -8.56 -12.33
C LYS A 33 -8.75 -7.89 -12.67
N LYS A 34 -7.96 -8.53 -13.54
CA LYS A 34 -6.63 -8.04 -13.92
C LYS A 34 -6.61 -6.65 -14.54
N ASP A 35 -7.73 -6.21 -15.11
CA ASP A 35 -7.93 -4.93 -15.80
C ASP A 35 -8.66 -3.89 -14.92
N ASP A 36 -8.96 -4.21 -13.66
CA ASP A 36 -9.62 -3.26 -12.76
C ASP A 36 -8.71 -2.08 -12.42
N THR A 37 -9.34 -0.93 -12.15
CA THR A 37 -8.69 0.26 -11.61
C THR A 37 -9.01 0.41 -10.13
N VAL A 38 -7.99 0.43 -9.28
CA VAL A 38 -8.13 0.46 -7.82
C VAL A 38 -7.51 1.72 -7.23
N LEU A 39 -8.15 2.27 -6.20
CA LEU A 39 -7.65 3.40 -5.41
C LEU A 39 -7.27 2.92 -4.00
N ASP A 40 -5.98 2.93 -3.68
CA ASP A 40 -5.45 2.63 -2.34
C ASP A 40 -5.40 3.93 -1.51
N LEU A 41 -6.41 4.11 -0.65
CA LEU A 41 -6.54 5.29 0.22
C LEU A 41 -5.77 5.11 1.52
N GLY A 42 -4.82 6.00 1.77
CA GLY A 42 -3.91 5.90 2.89
C GLY A 42 -2.79 4.89 2.64
N ALA A 43 -2.29 4.83 1.40
CA ALA A 43 -1.31 3.85 0.93
C ALA A 43 -0.04 3.77 1.79
N GLY A 44 0.32 4.84 2.51
CA GLY A 44 1.49 4.85 3.38
C GLY A 44 2.77 4.57 2.57
N THR A 45 3.54 3.57 2.98
CA THR A 45 4.75 3.13 2.28
C THR A 45 4.48 2.03 1.24
N GLY A 46 3.22 1.75 0.90
CA GLY A 46 2.81 0.85 -0.17
C GLY A 46 2.47 -0.59 0.24
N PHE A 47 2.06 -0.82 1.50
CA PHE A 47 1.81 -2.16 2.04
C PHE A 47 0.83 -2.99 1.20
N LEU A 48 -0.29 -2.41 0.76
CA LEU A 48 -1.24 -3.06 -0.17
C LEU A 48 -0.97 -2.70 -1.62
N THR A 49 -0.52 -1.46 -1.87
CA THR A 49 -0.29 -0.92 -3.22
C THR A 49 0.50 -1.87 -4.12
N PHE A 50 1.63 -2.41 -3.62
CA PHE A 50 2.50 -3.25 -4.45
C PHE A 50 1.86 -4.61 -4.77
N SER A 51 1.25 -5.28 -3.78
CA SER A 51 0.58 -6.55 -4.03
C SER A 51 -0.65 -6.38 -4.93
N LEU A 52 -1.36 -5.23 -4.84
CA LEU A 52 -2.43 -4.89 -5.78
C LEU A 52 -1.89 -4.70 -7.20
N ALA A 53 -0.74 -4.02 -7.36
CA ALA A 53 -0.13 -3.82 -8.66
C ALA A 53 0.37 -5.13 -9.29
N GLU A 54 0.82 -6.09 -8.47
CA GLU A 54 1.20 -7.43 -8.93
C GLU A 54 -0.02 -8.25 -9.41
N GLU A 55 -1.20 -8.08 -8.80
CA GLU A 55 -2.43 -8.75 -9.22
C GLU A 55 -3.06 -8.11 -10.48
N LEU A 56 -3.05 -6.77 -10.57
CA LEU A 56 -3.68 -5.98 -11.64
C LEU A 56 -2.76 -5.79 -12.86
N THR A 57 -2.36 -6.88 -13.50
CA THR A 57 -1.37 -6.86 -14.59
C THR A 57 -1.78 -6.09 -15.85
N GLU A 58 -3.09 -5.84 -16.03
CA GLU A 58 -3.67 -5.11 -17.16
C GLU A 58 -4.42 -3.84 -16.70
N GLY A 59 -4.35 -3.53 -15.41
CA GLY A 59 -5.10 -2.48 -14.74
C GLY A 59 -4.21 -1.39 -14.15
N GLU A 60 -4.77 -0.59 -13.25
CA GLU A 60 -4.07 0.54 -12.64
C GLU A 60 -4.34 0.61 -11.13
N VAL A 61 -3.31 0.93 -10.34
CA VAL A 61 -3.43 1.24 -8.92
C VAL A 61 -3.06 2.68 -8.67
N TYR A 62 -3.99 3.45 -8.13
CA TYR A 62 -3.76 4.81 -7.65
C TYR A 62 -3.46 4.77 -6.16
N ALA A 63 -2.22 5.04 -5.77
CA ALA A 63 -1.84 5.15 -4.37
C ALA A 63 -1.99 6.60 -3.89
N VAL A 64 -2.80 6.83 -2.86
CA VAL A 64 -3.06 8.18 -2.34
C VAL A 64 -2.81 8.21 -0.84
N ASP A 65 -2.02 9.18 -0.37
CA ASP A 65 -1.84 9.50 1.04
C ASP A 65 -1.82 11.03 1.21
N ILE A 66 -2.34 11.52 2.33
CA ILE A 66 -2.39 12.96 2.63
C ILE A 66 -1.03 13.50 3.10
N ARG A 67 -0.12 12.61 3.51
CA ARG A 67 1.21 12.98 4.02
C ARG A 67 2.22 12.89 2.88
N GLU A 68 2.78 14.03 2.48
CA GLU A 68 3.82 14.11 1.43
C GLU A 68 5.04 13.22 1.72
N GLU A 69 5.40 13.04 2.99
CA GLU A 69 6.48 12.13 3.39
C GLU A 69 6.20 10.65 3.06
N MET A 70 4.94 10.22 3.06
CA MET A 70 4.57 8.85 2.69
C MET A 70 4.62 8.69 1.18
N ILE A 71 4.12 9.67 0.43
CA ILE A 71 4.20 9.70 -1.03
C ILE A 71 5.66 9.59 -1.48
N LYS A 72 6.57 10.38 -0.91
CA LYS A 72 8.01 10.29 -1.24
C LYS A 72 8.60 8.91 -0.99
N LYS A 73 8.29 8.29 0.16
CA LYS A 73 8.76 6.93 0.47
C LYS A 73 8.18 5.88 -0.47
N LEU A 74 6.91 6.05 -0.86
CA LEU A 74 6.24 5.17 -1.81
C LEU A 74 6.85 5.31 -3.20
N GLU A 75 7.11 6.54 -3.67
CA GLU A 75 7.82 6.82 -4.92
C GLU A 75 9.23 6.23 -4.95
N GLU A 76 10.00 6.39 -3.85
CA GLU A 76 11.32 5.77 -3.68
C GLU A 76 11.24 4.25 -3.82
N LYS A 77 10.33 3.58 -3.07
CA LYS A 77 10.13 2.12 -3.16
C LYS A 77 9.62 1.68 -4.54
N CYS A 78 8.82 2.50 -5.22
CA CYS A 78 8.32 2.20 -6.56
C CYS A 78 9.47 2.21 -7.58
N GLY A 79 10.39 3.17 -7.49
CA GLY A 79 11.59 3.22 -8.34
C GLY A 79 12.56 2.05 -8.11
N GLU A 80 12.55 1.45 -6.92
CA GLU A 80 13.32 0.22 -6.63
C GLU A 80 12.66 -1.05 -7.18
N LYS A 81 11.32 -1.09 -7.25
CA LYS A 81 10.53 -2.26 -7.67
C LYS A 81 10.34 -2.39 -9.19
N GLY A 82 10.59 -1.33 -9.95
CA GLY A 82 10.63 -1.33 -11.42
C GLY A 82 9.29 -1.06 -12.08
#